data_AF-A0A7Y3BM31-F1
#
_entry.id   AF-A0A7Y3BM31-F1
#
_cell.length_a   1.000
_cell.length_b   1.000
_cell.length_c   1.000
_cell.angle_alpha   90.00
_cell.angle_beta   90.00
_cell.angle_gamma   90.00
#
_symmetry.space_group_name_H-M   'P 1'
#
loop_
_entity.id
_entity.type
_entity.pdbx_description
1 polymer ?
#
loop_
_entity_poly.entity_id
_entity_poly.type
_entity_poly.pdbx_seq_one_letter_code
_entity_poly.pdbx_strand_id
1 'polypeptide(L)' 'MKKINLKDYEYDSVISLTLHIIGGKWKIPIIWSLGVKPMRYGELKRTFPKITHKMLTQQLR' A
#
# COMPACT_ATOMS: atom_id res chain seq x y z
N MET A 1 -23.88 14.54 -5.61
CA MET A 1 -22.65 14.15 -4.89
C MET A 1 -21.46 14.48 -5.80
N LYS A 2 -20.40 15.12 -5.28
CA LYS A 2 -19.21 15.48 -6.09
C LYS A 2 -18.39 14.22 -6.37
N LYS A 3 -18.23 13.87 -7.63
CA LYS A 3 -17.33 12.79 -8.09
C LYS A 3 -15.89 13.29 -8.12
N ILE A 4 -14.94 12.47 -7.68
CA ILE A 4 -13.50 12.79 -7.67
C ILE A 4 -12.84 11.93 -8.74
N ASN A 5 -12.09 12.55 -9.67
CA ASN A 5 -11.50 11.87 -10.82
C ASN A 5 -9.99 11.64 -10.61
N LEU A 6 -9.59 10.37 -10.51
CA LEU A 6 -8.19 9.93 -10.49
C LEU A 6 -8.13 8.63 -11.30
N LYS A 7 -7.54 8.70 -12.50
CA LYS A 7 -7.28 7.57 -13.43
C LYS A 7 -8.54 6.74 -13.75
N ASP A 8 -9.37 7.22 -14.67
CA ASP A 8 -10.41 6.46 -15.38
C ASP A 8 -11.46 5.68 -14.53
N TYR A 9 -11.48 5.89 -13.20
CA TYR A 9 -12.45 5.30 -12.27
C TYR A 9 -13.24 6.40 -11.57
N GLU A 10 -14.58 6.31 -11.64
CA GLU A 10 -15.47 7.13 -10.82
C GLU A 10 -15.60 6.50 -9.43
N TYR A 11 -15.16 7.23 -8.40
CA TYR A 11 -15.36 6.82 -7.01
C TYR A 11 -16.54 7.57 -6.39
N ASP A 12 -17.46 6.81 -5.79
CA ASP A 12 -18.65 7.37 -5.13
C ASP A 12 -18.33 8.13 -3.84
N SER A 13 -17.16 7.88 -3.24
CA SER A 13 -16.73 8.53 -2.01
C SER A 13 -15.21 8.63 -1.88
N VAL A 14 -14.77 9.60 -1.08
CA VAL A 14 -13.36 9.73 -0.65
C VAL A 14 -12.86 8.47 0.05
N ILE A 15 -13.74 7.77 0.76
CA ILE A 15 -13.43 6.50 1.43
C ILE A 15 -13.08 5.43 0.40
N SER A 16 -13.89 5.28 -0.66
CA SER A 16 -13.65 4.32 -1.73
C SER A 16 -12.34 4.61 -2.49
N LEU A 17 -12.09 5.90 -2.78
CA LEU A 17 -10.83 6.34 -3.38
C LEU A 17 -9.63 6.01 -2.48
N THR A 18 -9.74 6.31 -1.19
CA THR A 18 -8.66 6.04 -0.22
C THR A 18 -8.37 4.55 -0.15
N LEU A 19 -9.40 3.71 0.01
CA LEU A 19 -9.26 2.26 0.00
C LEU A 19 -8.64 1.74 -1.29
N HIS A 20 -8.93 2.35 -2.44
CA HIS A 20 -8.26 1.98 -3.68
C HIS A 20 -6.76 2.32 -3.66
N ILE A 21 -6.39 3.49 -3.13
CA ILE A 21 -4.99 3.96 -3.10
C ILE A 21 -4.17 3.18 -2.07
N ILE A 22 -4.64 3.06 -0.83
CA ILE A 22 -3.87 2.47 0.29
C ILE A 22 -4.23 1.01 0.57
N GLY A 23 -5.29 0.50 -0.03
CA GLY A 23 -5.72 -0.88 0.15
C GLY A 23 -4.82 -1.89 -0.53
N GLY A 24 -5.20 -3.16 -0.36
CA GLY A 24 -4.41 -4.30 -0.78
C GLY A 24 -3.65 -4.94 0.38
N LYS A 25 -3.23 -6.19 0.17
CA LYS A 25 -2.71 -7.06 1.23
C LYS A 25 -1.44 -6.53 1.91
N TRP A 26 -0.63 -5.73 1.22
CA TRP A 26 0.73 -5.41 1.65
C TRP A 26 1.00 -3.93 1.94
N LYS A 27 0.25 -2.98 1.35
CA LYS A 27 0.49 -1.53 1.55
C LYS A 27 0.37 -1.12 3.01
N ILE A 28 -0.77 -1.38 3.65
CA ILE A 28 -1.00 -0.97 5.04
C ILE A 28 0.05 -1.60 5.99
N PRO A 29 0.32 -2.92 5.95
CA PRO A 29 1.37 -3.50 6.80
C PRO A 29 2.76 -2.91 6.57
N ILE A 30 3.14 -2.63 5.31
CA ILE A 30 4.44 -2.03 4.99
C ILE A 30 4.53 -0.60 5.53
N ILE A 31 3.50 0.22 5.30
CA ILE A 31 3.43 1.60 5.78
C ILE A 31 3.50 1.63 7.32
N TRP A 32 2.75 0.76 7.99
CA TRP A 32 2.77 0.65 9.44
C TRP A 32 4.17 0.31 9.97
N SER A 33 4.81 -0.72 9.43
CA SER A 33 6.16 -1.12 9.86
C SER A 33 7.21 -0.03 9.66
N LEU A 34 7.15 0.70 8.54
CA LEU A 34 8.06 1.80 8.24
C LEU A 34 7.77 3.06 9.08
N GLY A 35 6.52 3.25 9.49
CA GLY A 35 6.12 4.32 10.40
C GLY A 35 6.64 4.14 11.84
N VAL A 36 6.86 2.89 12.26
CA VAL A 36 7.44 2.59 13.59
C VAL A 36 8.94 2.85 13.62
N LYS A 37 9.67 2.41 12.57
CA LYS A 37 11.11 2.65 12.47
C LYS A 37 11.61 2.52 11.03
N PRO A 38 12.74 3.15 10.67
CA PRO A 38 13.45 2.85 9.44
C PRO A 38 13.83 1.36 9.40
N MET A 39 13.56 0.69 8.28
CA MET A 39 13.90 -0.71 8.06
C MET A 39 14.62 -0.89 6.74
N ARG A 40 15.69 -1.68 6.72
CA ARG A 40 16.33 -2.10 5.47
C ARG A 40 15.45 -3.14 4.75
N TYR A 41 15.62 -3.27 3.44
CA TYR A 41 14.85 -4.20 2.61
C TYR A 41 14.82 -5.64 3.17
N GLY A 42 15.98 -6.16 3.59
CA GLY A 42 16.09 -7.50 4.17
C GLY A 42 15.33 -7.68 5.48
N GLU A 43 15.27 -6.64 6.32
CA GLU A 43 14.49 -6.66 7.55
C GLU A 43 13.00 -6.68 7.25
N LEU A 44 12.56 -5.81 6.33
CA LEU A 44 11.16 -5.75 5.90
C LEU A 44 10.70 -7.07 5.25
N LYS A 45 11.56 -7.70 4.45
CA LYS A 45 11.30 -9.02 3.85
C LYS A 45 11.18 -10.14 4.90
N ARG A 46 11.96 -10.07 5.99
CA ARG A 46 11.90 -11.02 7.12
C ARG A 46 10.62 -10.84 7.94
N THR A 47 10.16 -9.60 8.12
CA THR A 47 8.87 -9.31 8.79
C THR A 47 7.68 -9.88 8.01
N PHE A 48 7.76 -9.91 6.69
CA PHE A 48 6.70 -10.44 5.82
C PHE A 48 7.18 -11.68 5.04
N PRO A 49 7.29 -12.87 5.66
CA PRO A 49 7.87 -14.04 4.99
C PRO A 49 7.09 -14.45 3.73
N LYS A 50 5.77 -14.26 3.72
CA LYS A 50 4.87 -14.61 2.61
C LYS A 50 4.87 -13.63 1.42
N ILE A 51 5.47 -12.44 1.55
CA ILE A 51 5.58 -11.51 0.41
C ILE A 51 6.72 -11.97 -0.50
N THR A 52 6.55 -11.97 -1.82
CA THR A 52 7.67 -12.27 -2.72
C THR A 52 8.60 -11.06 -2.87
N HIS A 53 9.84 -11.28 -3.27
CA HIS A 53 10.79 -10.19 -3.56
C HIS A 53 10.22 -9.19 -4.58
N LYS A 54 9.66 -9.71 -5.68
CA LYS A 54 9.02 -8.90 -6.73
C LYS A 54 7.89 -8.04 -6.18
N MET A 55 7.00 -8.62 -5.37
CA MET A 55 5.87 -7.89 -4.78
C MET A 55 6.36 -6.83 -3.80
N LEU A 56 7.33 -7.16 -2.93
CA LEU A 56 7.89 -6.18 -2.00
C LEU A 56 8.53 -4.99 -2.74
N THR A 57 9.32 -5.25 -3.78
CA THR A 57 9.91 -4.19 -4.60
C THR A 57 8.85 -3.35 -5.32
N GLN A 58 7.76 -3.95 -5.81
CA GLN A 58 6.66 -3.21 -6.42
C GLN A 58 5.92 -2.32 -5.42
N GLN A 59 5.78 -2.72 -4.17
CA GLN A 59 5.09 -1.92 -3.16
C GLN A 59 5.95 -0.78 -2.59
N LEU A 60 7.27 -0.81 -2.80
CA LEU A 60 8.21 0.20 -2.32
C LEU A 60 8.60 1.24 -3.41
N ARG A 61 8.16 1.03 -4.66
CA ARG A 61 8.33 1.98 -5.76
C ARG A 61 7.09 2.82 -5.93
#